data_AF-A0A7S3W2V6-F1
#
_entry.id   AF-A0A7S3W2V6-F1
#
_cell.length_a   1.000
_cell.length_b   1.000
_cell.length_c   1.000
_cell.angle_alpha   90.00
_cell.angle_beta   90.00
_cell.angle_gamma   90.00
#
_symmetry.space_group_name_H-M   'P 1'
#
loop_
_entity.id
_entity.type
_entity.pdbx_description
1 polymer ?
#
loop_
_entity_poly.entity_id
_entity_poly.type
_entity_poly.pdbx_seq_one_letter_code
_entity_poly.pdbx_strand_id
1 'polypeptide(L)'
;WFPDASYNATVLRFRKRFREVFEVGKAESGWGMGKTFRHSNYVASTVVPLLRGRRVTHVYAQGHGDRDATLEGQIRSMPPPRPLLAYHAVFSRNWSPWADSFATISEYVHGRNANEQLSVVNYIVRPAEDATPQGSIRAALNIPRDATVFCGYGGGGSFNIPWVQKIVCRLASGDGPDGMVFLFANIAAFCDAKATSPRLIHLPALRREQDKHKFIATCDAMLHARGE
;
A
#
# COMPACT_ATOMS: atom_id res chain seq x y z
N TRP A 1 -15.39 6.69 5.28
CA TRP A 1 -15.22 5.35 5.87
C TRP A 1 -14.48 5.53 7.17
N PHE A 2 -15.18 5.75 8.29
CA PHE A 2 -14.53 5.93 9.59
C PHE A 2 -14.13 4.54 10.12
N PRO A 3 -12.93 4.37 10.69
CA PRO A 3 -12.55 3.09 11.27
C PRO A 3 -13.45 2.82 12.48
N ASP A 4 -14.28 1.80 12.35
CA ASP A 4 -15.09 1.25 13.43
C ASP A 4 -14.20 0.88 14.63
N ALA A 5 -14.73 1.01 15.85
CA ALA A 5 -14.02 0.71 17.09
C ALA A 5 -13.46 -0.74 17.11
N SER A 6 -14.04 -1.63 16.31
CA SER A 6 -13.60 -3.00 16.07
C SER A 6 -12.22 -3.12 15.40
N TYR A 7 -11.86 -2.21 14.48
CA TYR A 7 -10.55 -2.22 13.80
C TYR A 7 -9.41 -1.83 14.76
N ASN A 8 -9.58 -0.74 15.50
CA ASN A 8 -8.61 -0.31 16.51
C ASN A 8 -8.46 -1.35 17.62
N ALA A 9 -9.55 -1.98 18.07
CA ALA A 9 -9.49 -3.07 19.02
C ALA A 9 -8.75 -4.31 18.48
N THR A 10 -8.78 -4.56 17.18
CA THR A 10 -8.08 -5.69 16.54
C THR A 10 -6.58 -5.39 16.38
N VAL A 11 -6.22 -4.18 15.93
CA VAL A 11 -4.82 -3.74 15.83
C VAL A 11 -4.17 -3.67 17.22
N LEU A 12 -4.89 -3.18 18.24
CA LEU A 12 -4.41 -3.16 19.62
C LEU A 12 -4.28 -4.57 20.20
N ARG A 13 -5.23 -5.47 19.92
CA ARG A 13 -5.12 -6.89 20.31
C ARG A 13 -3.97 -7.59 19.60
N PHE A 14 -3.73 -7.29 18.33
CA PHE A 14 -2.60 -7.80 17.57
C PHE A 14 -1.28 -7.28 18.15
N ARG A 15 -1.13 -5.97 18.34
CA ARG A 15 0.05 -5.37 18.99
C ARG A 15 0.33 -5.96 20.37
N LYS A 16 -0.70 -6.19 21.20
CA LYS A 16 -0.55 -6.84 22.52
C LYS A 16 -0.02 -8.28 22.46
N ARG A 17 -0.13 -8.96 21.31
CA ARG A 17 0.43 -10.32 21.12
C ARG A 17 1.91 -10.32 20.76
N PHE A 18 2.48 -9.18 20.38
CA PHE A 18 3.90 -9.05 20.04
C PHE A 18 4.60 -8.22 21.10
N ARG A 19 5.67 -8.77 21.67
CA ARG A 19 6.51 -8.04 22.63
C ARG A 19 7.10 -6.78 21.99
N GLU A 20 7.55 -6.91 20.74
CA GLU A 20 8.13 -5.84 19.94
C GLU A 20 7.77 -6.05 18.46
N VAL A 21 7.62 -4.95 17.71
CA VAL A 21 7.38 -4.96 16.25
C VAL A 21 8.48 -4.13 15.59
N PHE A 22 9.12 -4.68 14.57
CA PHE A 22 10.19 -3.99 13.84
C PHE A 22 9.72 -3.65 12.44
N GLU A 23 9.96 -2.42 12.02
CA GLU A 23 9.89 -2.05 10.62
C GLU A 23 11.26 -2.28 9.98
N VAL A 24 11.29 -3.11 8.95
CA VAL A 24 12.50 -3.32 8.14
C VAL A 24 12.14 -2.94 6.70
N GLY A 25 12.13 -1.64 6.43
CA GLY A 25 11.79 -1.07 5.12
C GLY A 25 13.00 -0.61 4.33
N LYS A 26 13.06 -0.93 3.03
CA LYS A 26 14.06 -0.35 2.12
C LYS A 26 14.12 1.17 2.32
N ALA A 27 15.34 1.72 2.45
CA ALA A 27 15.54 3.14 2.19
C ALA A 27 14.94 3.47 0.81
N GLU A 28 14.09 4.48 0.77
CA GLU A 28 13.14 4.80 -0.30
C GLU A 28 13.72 4.64 -1.73
N SER A 29 13.49 3.48 -2.36
CA SER A 29 13.70 3.33 -3.80
C SER A 29 12.34 3.47 -4.48
N GLY A 30 12.08 4.63 -5.07
CA GLY A 30 10.87 4.91 -5.82
C GLY A 30 10.62 3.86 -6.92
N TRP A 31 9.36 3.77 -7.34
CA TRP A 31 8.93 3.00 -8.52
C TRP A 31 9.44 3.65 -9.82
N GLY A 32 10.77 3.78 -9.94
CA GLY A 32 11.47 4.20 -11.15
C GLY A 32 12.10 2.98 -11.80
N MET A 33 11.73 2.71 -13.04
CA MET A 33 12.45 1.78 -13.90
C MET A 33 13.95 2.09 -13.85
N GLY A 34 14.78 1.07 -13.61
CA GLY A 34 16.19 1.12 -14.02
C GLY A 34 17.31 1.03 -12.97
N LYS A 35 17.05 0.77 -11.68
CA LYS A 35 18.15 0.40 -10.75
C LYS A 35 17.78 -0.78 -9.85
N THR A 36 18.37 -1.94 -10.15
CA THR A 36 18.33 -3.17 -9.35
C THR A 36 19.07 -2.99 -8.03
N PHE A 37 18.45 -2.30 -7.06
CA PHE A 37 18.87 -2.43 -5.66
C PHE A 37 18.42 -3.82 -5.18
N ARG A 38 19.37 -4.77 -5.18
CA ARG A 38 19.10 -6.17 -4.83
C ARG A 38 18.49 -6.23 -3.44
N HIS A 39 17.27 -6.78 -3.34
CA HIS A 39 16.57 -7.09 -2.09
C HIS A 39 17.49 -7.79 -1.09
N SER A 40 18.47 -8.56 -1.59
CA SER A 40 19.40 -9.37 -0.82
C SER A 40 20.24 -8.62 0.21
N ASN A 41 20.75 -7.43 -0.13
CA ASN A 41 21.75 -6.76 0.69
C ASN A 41 21.13 -6.06 1.92
N TYR A 42 19.87 -5.64 1.81
CA TYR A 42 19.15 -4.94 2.87
C TYR A 42 18.66 -5.91 3.97
N VAL A 43 18.11 -7.06 3.56
CA VAL A 43 17.67 -8.10 4.51
C VAL A 43 18.88 -8.65 5.29
N ALA A 44 20.01 -8.86 4.61
CA ALA A 44 21.24 -9.37 5.23
C ALA A 44 21.82 -8.45 6.31
N SER A 45 21.87 -7.14 6.05
CA SER A 45 22.53 -6.18 6.95
C SER A 45 21.66 -5.75 8.13
N THR A 46 20.33 -5.90 8.05
CA THR A 46 19.41 -5.32 9.03
C THR A 46 18.57 -6.38 9.75
N VAL A 47 17.97 -7.33 9.01
CA VAL A 47 17.07 -8.33 9.60
C VAL A 47 17.85 -9.35 10.41
N VAL A 48 18.95 -9.90 9.87
CA VAL A 48 19.71 -10.98 10.52
C VAL A 48 20.29 -10.56 11.88
N PRO A 49 20.95 -9.39 12.03
CA PRO A 49 21.41 -8.95 13.34
C PRO A 49 20.28 -8.77 14.35
N LEU A 50 19.12 -8.23 13.93
CA LEU A 50 17.93 -8.10 14.79
C LEU A 50 17.40 -9.45 15.24
N LEU A 51 17.34 -10.43 14.33
CA LEU A 51 16.90 -11.79 14.63
C LEU A 51 17.88 -12.53 15.55
N ARG A 52 19.20 -12.35 15.38
CA ARG A 52 20.23 -13.01 16.22
C ARG A 52 20.34 -12.40 17.60
N GLY A 53 20.18 -11.08 17.73
CA GLY A 53 20.26 -10.37 19.00
C GLY A 53 19.06 -10.63 19.93
N ARG A 54 18.05 -11.38 19.46
CA ARG A 54 16.76 -11.56 20.15
C ARG A 54 16.31 -13.02 20.07
N ARG A 55 15.58 -13.51 21.07
CA ARG A 55 14.96 -14.86 21.02
C ARG A 55 13.70 -14.85 20.14
N VAL A 56 13.87 -14.57 18.86
CA VAL A 56 12.76 -14.53 17.90
C VAL A 56 12.35 -15.96 17.55
N THR A 57 11.08 -16.30 17.76
CA THR A 57 10.54 -17.62 17.44
C THR A 57 9.78 -17.66 16.12
N HIS A 58 9.29 -16.51 15.66
CA HIS A 58 8.50 -16.38 14.43
C HIS A 58 8.87 -15.09 13.69
N VAL A 59 8.91 -15.16 12.38
CA VAL A 59 9.05 -14.03 11.46
C VAL A 59 7.81 -13.99 10.59
N TYR A 60 7.16 -12.84 10.53
CA TYR A 60 6.03 -12.59 9.65
C TYR A 60 6.47 -11.64 8.53
N ALA A 61 6.17 -11.99 7.28
CA ALA A 61 6.45 -11.14 6.12
C ALA A 61 5.22 -11.07 5.22
N GLN A 62 4.95 -9.88 4.67
CA GLN A 62 3.92 -9.64 3.67
C GLN A 62 4.57 -9.08 2.41
N GLY A 63 4.26 -9.64 1.24
CA GLY A 63 4.90 -9.22 -0.01
C GLY A 63 4.27 -9.82 -1.26
N HIS A 64 4.92 -9.64 -2.41
CA HIS A 64 4.35 -9.96 -3.72
C HIS A 64 3.82 -11.40 -3.81
N GLY A 65 4.50 -12.36 -3.16
CA GLY A 65 4.15 -13.78 -3.19
C GLY A 65 5.16 -14.65 -3.92
N ASP A 66 6.05 -14.05 -4.70
CA ASP A 66 7.22 -14.75 -5.24
C ASP A 66 8.20 -15.11 -4.13
N ARG A 67 8.98 -16.17 -4.38
CA ARG A 67 9.99 -16.64 -3.44
C ARG A 67 11.03 -15.56 -3.14
N ASP A 68 11.07 -15.11 -1.88
CA ASP A 68 12.19 -14.33 -1.38
C ASP A 68 13.30 -15.27 -0.89
N ALA A 69 14.12 -15.73 -1.84
CA ALA A 69 15.23 -16.63 -1.57
C ALA A 69 16.27 -16.04 -0.59
N THR A 70 16.33 -14.72 -0.46
CA THR A 70 17.25 -14.08 0.50
C THR A 70 16.71 -14.24 1.91
N LEU A 71 15.47 -13.80 2.15
CA LEU A 71 14.85 -13.89 3.48
C LEU A 71 14.77 -15.34 3.94
N GLU A 72 14.33 -16.23 3.06
CA GLU A 72 14.26 -17.66 3.33
C GLU A 72 15.64 -18.24 3.66
N GLY A 73 16.64 -18.01 2.80
CA GLY A 73 17.99 -18.53 2.98
C GLY A 73 18.61 -18.07 4.31
N GLN A 74 18.37 -16.82 4.68
CA GLN A 74 18.86 -16.26 5.94
C GLN A 74 18.23 -16.92 7.17
N ILE A 75 16.89 -17.04 7.20
CA ILE A 75 16.20 -17.72 8.31
C ILE A 75 16.62 -19.19 8.40
N ARG A 76 16.75 -19.88 7.25
CA ARG A 76 17.18 -21.29 7.22
C ARG A 76 18.64 -21.47 7.65
N SER A 77 19.50 -20.47 7.47
CA SER A 77 20.90 -20.49 7.91
C SER A 77 21.10 -20.24 9.41
N MET A 78 20.04 -19.88 10.14
CA MET A 78 20.13 -19.65 11.60
C MET A 78 20.25 -20.98 12.36
N PRO A 79 21.02 -21.02 13.47
CA PRO A 79 21.14 -22.23 14.28
C PRO A 79 19.79 -22.61 14.90
N PRO A 80 19.52 -23.91 15.12
CA PRO A 80 18.33 -24.36 15.83
C PRO A 80 18.27 -23.89 17.30
N PRO A 81 17.06 -23.58 17.83
CA PRO A 81 15.82 -23.44 17.09
C PRO A 81 15.82 -22.15 16.27
N ARG A 82 15.66 -22.27 14.95
CA ARG A 82 15.50 -21.13 14.05
C ARG A 82 14.09 -20.57 14.17
N PRO A 83 13.88 -19.28 13.85
CA PRO A 83 12.53 -18.74 13.71
C PRO A 83 11.73 -19.47 12.61
N LEU A 84 10.42 -19.62 12.83
CA LEU A 84 9.47 -20.04 11.81
C LEU A 84 9.07 -18.86 10.92
N LEU A 85 9.07 -19.03 9.60
CA LEU A 85 8.67 -18.01 8.65
C LEU A 85 7.19 -18.18 8.26
N ALA A 86 6.37 -17.19 8.58
CA ALA A 86 5.00 -17.05 8.07
C ALA A 86 4.97 -15.98 6.97
N TYR A 87 4.53 -16.35 5.77
CA TYR A 87 4.48 -15.44 4.63
C TYR A 87 3.05 -15.17 4.16
N HIS A 88 2.76 -13.89 3.90
CA HIS A 88 1.47 -13.41 3.45
C HIS A 88 1.58 -12.83 2.03
N ALA A 89 1.06 -13.57 1.05
CA ALA A 89 1.16 -13.25 -0.38
C ALA A 89 0.05 -12.29 -0.85
N VAL A 90 0.47 -11.22 -1.55
CA VAL A 90 -0.40 -10.15 -2.05
C VAL A 90 -0.86 -10.40 -3.49
N PHE A 91 -0.03 -10.99 -4.36
CA PHE A 91 -0.34 -11.11 -5.79
C PHE A 91 -0.08 -12.50 -6.39
N SER A 92 0.83 -13.29 -5.82
CA SER A 92 1.22 -14.56 -6.45
C SER A 92 0.12 -15.61 -6.36
N ARG A 93 -0.20 -16.18 -7.53
CA ARG A 93 -1.04 -17.37 -7.72
C ARG A 93 -0.21 -18.65 -7.88
N ASN A 94 1.11 -18.52 -7.94
CA ASN A 94 2.02 -19.64 -8.14
C ASN A 94 2.40 -20.20 -6.77
N TRP A 95 1.71 -21.27 -6.38
CA TRP A 95 1.93 -21.92 -5.12
C TRP A 95 3.31 -22.60 -5.10
N SER A 96 4.20 -22.13 -4.22
CA SER A 96 5.43 -22.82 -3.87
C SER A 96 5.67 -22.62 -2.36
N PRO A 97 5.55 -23.67 -1.52
CA PRO A 97 5.82 -23.55 -0.09
C PRO A 97 7.32 -23.36 0.15
N TRP A 98 7.76 -22.12 0.25
CA TRP A 98 9.13 -21.76 0.64
C TRP A 98 9.21 -21.21 2.07
N ALA A 99 8.06 -20.92 2.69
CA ALA A 99 7.93 -20.54 4.10
C ALA A 99 7.29 -21.67 4.91
N ASP A 100 7.42 -21.62 6.24
CA ASP A 100 6.85 -22.62 7.16
C ASP A 100 5.32 -22.48 7.28
N SER A 101 4.77 -21.30 7.03
CA SER A 101 3.32 -21.04 6.92
C SER A 101 3.03 -20.00 5.84
N PHE A 102 1.88 -20.13 5.17
CA PHE A 102 1.49 -19.29 4.04
C PHE A 102 0.02 -18.86 4.11
N ALA A 103 -0.24 -17.58 3.79
CA ALA A 103 -1.57 -17.02 3.66
C ALA A 103 -1.67 -16.11 2.42
N THR A 104 -2.88 -15.94 1.86
CA THR A 104 -3.14 -14.99 0.77
C THR A 104 -4.03 -13.83 1.24
N ILE A 105 -3.93 -12.69 0.56
CA ILE A 105 -4.71 -11.49 0.93
C ILE A 105 -6.22 -11.60 0.63
N SER A 106 -6.62 -12.54 -0.23
CA SER A 106 -8.00 -12.75 -0.65
C SER A 106 -8.17 -14.12 -1.31
N GLU A 107 -9.43 -14.56 -1.41
CA GLU A 107 -9.83 -15.74 -2.18
C GLU A 107 -9.53 -15.59 -3.68
N TYR A 108 -9.56 -14.36 -4.21
CA TYR A 108 -9.22 -14.10 -5.60
C TYR A 108 -7.75 -14.42 -5.89
N VAL A 109 -6.84 -14.04 -4.98
CA VAL A 109 -5.40 -14.31 -5.10
C VAL A 109 -5.08 -15.78 -4.80
N HIS A 110 -5.86 -16.43 -3.93
CA HIS A 110 -5.75 -17.87 -3.66
C HIS A 110 -5.83 -18.70 -4.95
N GLY A 111 -6.61 -18.26 -5.93
CA GLY A 111 -6.80 -18.95 -7.19
C GLY A 111 -7.66 -20.20 -7.04
N ARG A 112 -8.32 -20.63 -8.13
CA ARG A 112 -9.23 -21.80 -8.11
C ARG A 112 -8.51 -23.16 -7.99
N ASN A 113 -7.18 -23.19 -8.05
CA ASN A 113 -6.37 -24.41 -8.17
C ASN A 113 -5.43 -24.65 -6.97
N ALA A 114 -5.51 -23.85 -5.91
CA ALA A 114 -4.77 -24.12 -4.70
C ALA A 114 -5.51 -25.20 -3.90
N ASN A 115 -4.80 -26.28 -3.56
CA ASN A 115 -5.23 -27.25 -2.56
C ASN A 115 -5.91 -26.53 -1.38
N GLU A 116 -7.07 -27.01 -0.97
CA GLU A 116 -8.14 -26.37 -0.17
C GLU A 116 -7.76 -25.88 1.25
N GLN A 117 -6.49 -25.57 1.55
CA GLN A 117 -5.99 -25.38 2.91
C GLN A 117 -5.14 -24.12 3.14
N LEU A 118 -5.02 -23.19 2.18
CA LEU A 118 -4.34 -21.91 2.48
C LEU A 118 -5.27 -20.98 3.24
N SER A 119 -4.77 -20.40 4.33
CA SER A 119 -5.49 -19.39 5.08
C SER A 119 -5.63 -18.11 4.25
N VAL A 120 -6.82 -17.54 4.23
CA VAL A 120 -7.07 -16.21 3.68
C VAL A 120 -7.08 -15.20 4.84
N VAL A 121 -6.20 -14.20 4.76
CA VAL A 121 -6.07 -13.14 5.76
C VAL A 121 -6.10 -11.81 5.02
N ASN A 122 -6.92 -10.84 5.41
CA ASN A 122 -6.96 -9.57 4.69
C ASN A 122 -5.59 -8.85 4.70
N TYR A 123 -5.32 -8.08 3.64
CA TYR A 123 -4.12 -7.26 3.54
C TYR A 123 -3.92 -6.40 4.80
N ILE A 124 -2.71 -6.42 5.35
CA ILE A 124 -2.42 -5.79 6.65
C ILE A 124 -1.78 -4.45 6.34
N VAL A 125 -2.57 -3.39 6.51
CA VAL A 125 -2.06 -2.02 6.41
C VAL A 125 -1.59 -1.53 7.77
N ARG A 126 -0.58 -0.67 7.76
CA ARG A 126 -0.21 0.09 8.96
C ARG A 126 -1.21 1.22 9.15
N PRO A 127 -1.64 1.50 10.39
CA PRO A 127 -2.38 2.71 10.67
C PRO A 127 -1.47 3.90 10.36
N ALA A 128 -2.03 4.90 9.68
CA ALA A 128 -1.36 6.15 9.46
C ALA A 128 -1.30 6.91 10.79
N GLU A 129 -0.12 6.95 11.42
CA GLU A 129 0.07 7.54 12.75
C GLU A 129 -0.36 9.03 12.80
N ASP A 130 -0.34 9.71 11.65
CA ASP A 130 -0.69 11.12 11.48
C ASP A 130 -1.88 11.37 10.52
N ALA A 131 -2.72 10.37 10.21
CA ALA A 131 -3.92 10.58 9.39
C ALA A 131 -5.05 11.24 10.20
N THR A 132 -4.79 12.46 10.66
CA THR A 132 -5.79 13.34 11.24
C THR A 132 -6.22 14.38 10.20
N PRO A 133 -7.43 14.98 10.30
CA PRO A 133 -7.85 16.07 9.42
C PRO A 133 -6.84 17.24 9.39
N GLN A 134 -6.06 17.42 10.46
CA GLN A 134 -4.97 18.41 10.55
C GLN A 134 -3.82 18.13 9.56
N GLY A 135 -3.68 16.88 9.10
CA GLY A 135 -2.72 16.47 8.07
C GLY A 135 -3.16 16.79 6.64
N SER A 136 -4.39 17.30 6.43
CA SER A 136 -4.86 17.63 5.08
C SER A 136 -4.00 18.72 4.41
N ILE A 137 -3.83 18.60 3.08
CA ILE A 137 -3.16 19.58 2.23
C ILE A 137 -4.14 20.50 1.48
N ARG A 138 -5.43 20.54 1.86
CA ARG A 138 -6.44 21.41 1.24
C ARG A 138 -6.00 22.87 1.14
N ALA A 139 -5.54 23.44 2.25
CA ALA A 139 -5.11 24.83 2.31
C ALA A 139 -3.91 25.11 1.38
N ALA A 140 -2.95 24.18 1.33
CA ALA A 140 -1.78 24.30 0.46
C ALA A 140 -2.14 24.22 -1.04
N LEU A 141 -3.25 23.54 -1.37
CA LEU A 141 -3.77 23.39 -2.72
C LEU A 141 -4.88 24.38 -3.06
N ASN A 142 -5.20 25.33 -2.17
CA ASN A 142 -6.33 26.25 -2.30
C ASN A 142 -7.69 25.56 -2.53
N ILE A 143 -7.86 24.36 -1.96
CA ILE A 143 -9.14 23.63 -2.00
C ILE A 143 -10.05 24.20 -0.89
N PRO A 144 -11.29 24.63 -1.20
CA PRO A 144 -12.24 25.11 -0.21
C PRO A 144 -12.49 24.07 0.89
N ARG A 145 -12.79 24.55 2.11
CA ARG A 145 -13.01 23.66 3.27
C ARG A 145 -14.25 22.78 3.13
N ASP A 146 -15.26 23.30 2.46
CA ASP A 146 -16.56 22.69 2.17
C ASP A 146 -16.59 21.93 0.85
N ALA A 147 -15.49 21.94 0.08
CA ALA A 147 -15.40 21.19 -1.16
C ALA A 147 -15.43 19.67 -0.91
N THR A 148 -16.09 18.93 -1.79
CA THR A 148 -16.02 17.46 -1.86
C THR A 148 -14.87 17.05 -2.76
N VAL A 149 -13.88 16.35 -2.21
CA VAL A 149 -12.64 15.95 -2.88
C VAL A 149 -12.66 14.48 -3.24
N PHE A 150 -12.72 14.21 -4.55
CA PHE A 150 -12.58 12.89 -5.15
C PHE A 150 -11.12 12.65 -5.54
N CYS A 151 -10.50 11.67 -4.90
CA CYS A 151 -9.08 11.40 -5.05
C CYS A 151 -8.78 10.20 -5.94
N GLY A 152 -7.66 10.18 -6.64
CA GLY A 152 -7.11 8.98 -7.26
C GLY A 152 -5.63 8.81 -6.92
N TYR A 153 -5.22 7.59 -6.58
CA TYR A 153 -3.83 7.27 -6.27
C TYR A 153 -3.43 5.94 -6.92
N GLY A 154 -2.29 5.90 -7.58
CA GLY A 154 -1.76 4.67 -8.17
C GLY A 154 -0.54 4.91 -9.05
N GLY A 155 -0.11 3.92 -9.82
CA GLY A 155 0.97 4.11 -10.81
C GLY A 155 0.53 5.02 -11.98
N GLY A 156 1.49 5.55 -12.73
CA GLY A 156 1.22 6.49 -13.83
C GLY A 156 0.16 6.04 -14.82
N GLY A 157 0.13 4.75 -15.16
CA GLY A 157 -0.87 4.12 -16.06
C GLY A 157 -1.98 3.36 -15.35
N SER A 158 -2.22 3.58 -14.06
CA SER A 158 -3.19 2.78 -13.28
C SER A 158 -4.63 3.29 -13.35
N PHE A 159 -4.84 4.56 -13.68
CA PHE A 159 -6.17 5.14 -13.89
C PHE A 159 -6.44 5.19 -15.39
N ASN A 160 -6.72 4.05 -15.99
CA ASN A 160 -6.61 3.82 -17.44
C ASN A 160 -7.94 3.50 -18.14
N ILE A 161 -9.08 3.60 -17.46
CA ILE A 161 -10.40 3.44 -18.08
C ILE A 161 -10.78 4.76 -18.79
N PRO A 162 -10.81 4.82 -20.15
CA PRO A 162 -10.88 6.10 -20.86
C PRO A 162 -12.18 6.88 -20.65
N TRP A 163 -13.32 6.19 -20.51
CA TRP A 163 -14.60 6.85 -20.30
C TRP A 163 -14.69 7.49 -18.91
N VAL A 164 -14.03 6.91 -17.90
CA VAL A 164 -13.97 7.50 -16.55
C VAL A 164 -13.14 8.78 -16.59
N GLN A 165 -11.98 8.77 -17.25
CA GLN A 165 -11.19 9.98 -17.46
C GLN A 165 -12.01 11.09 -18.13
N LYS A 166 -12.76 10.77 -19.20
CA LYS A 166 -13.64 11.72 -19.89
C LYS A 166 -14.69 12.33 -18.96
N ILE A 167 -15.31 11.52 -18.10
CA ILE A 167 -16.30 12.01 -17.11
C ILE A 167 -15.63 12.95 -16.13
N VAL A 168 -14.46 12.60 -15.57
CA VAL A 168 -13.71 13.47 -14.66
C VAL A 168 -13.38 14.80 -15.33
N CYS A 169 -12.87 14.79 -16.57
CA CYS A 169 -12.56 16.02 -17.32
C CYS A 169 -13.81 16.89 -17.49
N ARG A 170 -14.92 16.29 -17.94
CA ARG A 170 -16.18 17.00 -18.18
C ARG A 170 -16.72 17.66 -16.90
N LEU A 171 -16.75 16.89 -15.82
CA LEU A 171 -17.22 17.34 -14.53
C LEU A 171 -16.34 18.44 -13.92
N ALA A 172 -15.02 18.32 -14.05
CA ALA A 172 -14.09 19.34 -13.59
C ALA A 172 -14.21 20.65 -14.40
N SER A 173 -14.52 20.56 -15.70
CA SER A 173 -14.58 21.72 -16.60
C SER A 173 -15.85 22.58 -16.48
N GLY A 174 -16.89 22.11 -15.78
CA GLY A 174 -18.09 22.92 -15.54
C GLY A 174 -19.40 22.16 -15.39
N ASP A 175 -19.47 20.92 -15.87
CA ASP A 175 -20.72 20.12 -15.80
C ASP A 175 -20.98 19.54 -14.40
N GLY A 176 -19.98 19.62 -13.51
CA GLY A 176 -20.06 19.09 -12.17
C GLY A 176 -20.66 20.08 -11.15
N PRO A 177 -21.21 19.57 -10.04
CA PRO A 177 -21.68 20.41 -8.94
C PRO A 177 -20.59 21.35 -8.43
N ASP A 178 -21.00 22.52 -7.93
CA ASP A 178 -20.10 23.43 -7.25
C ASP A 178 -19.50 22.78 -5.99
N GLY A 179 -18.27 23.17 -5.67
CA GLY A 179 -17.51 22.57 -4.58
C GLY A 179 -16.93 21.19 -4.87
N MET A 180 -17.09 20.63 -6.07
CA MET A 180 -16.43 19.37 -6.42
C MET A 180 -14.99 19.59 -6.89
N VAL A 181 -14.05 18.82 -6.34
CA VAL A 181 -12.63 18.83 -6.72
C VAL A 181 -12.12 17.41 -6.94
N PHE A 182 -11.31 17.22 -7.98
CA PHE A 182 -10.61 15.99 -8.27
C PHE A 182 -9.12 16.15 -7.97
N LEU A 183 -8.54 15.20 -7.23
CA LEU A 183 -7.16 15.23 -6.79
C LEU A 183 -6.45 13.91 -7.09
N PHE A 184 -5.52 13.92 -8.03
CA PHE A 184 -4.78 12.74 -8.45
C PHE A 184 -3.32 12.82 -8.00
N ALA A 185 -2.77 11.72 -7.51
CA ALA A 185 -1.35 11.60 -7.19
C ALA A 185 -0.76 10.35 -7.85
N ASN A 186 0.48 10.47 -8.34
CA ASN A 186 1.25 9.42 -9.00
C ASN A 186 0.66 8.89 -10.32
N ILE A 187 -0.51 9.39 -10.72
CA ILE A 187 -1.21 9.09 -11.97
C ILE A 187 -0.80 10.13 -13.00
N ALA A 188 -0.57 9.69 -14.25
CA ALA A 188 -0.23 10.60 -15.34
C ALA A 188 -1.38 11.60 -15.56
N ALA A 189 -1.03 12.86 -15.81
CA ALA A 189 -2.03 13.86 -16.12
C ALA A 189 -2.87 13.41 -17.33
N PHE A 190 -4.17 13.57 -17.21
CA PHE A 190 -5.13 13.35 -18.27
C PHE A 190 -6.02 14.60 -18.37
N CYS A 191 -6.82 14.66 -19.43
CA CYS A 191 -7.47 15.88 -19.96
C CYS A 191 -6.50 16.77 -20.74
N ASP A 192 -7.00 17.41 -21.81
CA ASP A 192 -6.21 18.33 -22.61
C ASP A 192 -5.77 19.54 -21.79
N ALA A 193 -4.58 20.08 -22.07
CA ALA A 193 -4.05 21.26 -21.36
C ALA A 193 -4.96 22.50 -21.47
N LYS A 194 -5.77 22.59 -22.53
CA LYS A 194 -6.79 23.65 -22.70
C LYS A 194 -8.01 23.49 -21.78
N ALA A 195 -8.20 22.31 -21.19
CA ALA A 195 -9.26 21.95 -20.26
C ALA A 195 -8.76 21.91 -18.80
N THR A 196 -7.61 22.53 -18.49
CA THR A 196 -7.09 22.58 -17.12
C THR A 196 -8.04 23.39 -16.25
N SER A 197 -8.75 22.71 -15.35
CA SER A 197 -9.68 23.31 -14.41
C SER A 197 -9.03 23.40 -13.02
N PRO A 198 -9.29 24.46 -12.24
CA PRO A 198 -8.90 24.50 -10.83
C PRO A 198 -9.55 23.37 -10.00
N ARG A 199 -10.60 22.71 -10.55
CA ARG A 199 -11.26 21.54 -9.96
C ARG A 199 -10.58 20.21 -10.31
N LEU A 200 -9.46 20.21 -11.04
CA LEU A 200 -8.69 19.00 -11.37
C LEU A 200 -7.19 19.22 -11.11
N ILE A 201 -6.69 18.59 -10.06
CA ILE A 201 -5.32 18.77 -9.58
C ILE A 201 -4.56 17.45 -9.75
N HIS A 202 -3.41 17.50 -10.41
CA HIS A 202 -2.47 16.38 -10.51
C HIS A 202 -1.21 16.70 -9.71
N LEU A 203 -0.98 15.94 -8.65
CA LEU A 203 0.22 16.03 -7.82
C LEU A 203 1.36 15.18 -8.42
N PRO A 204 2.62 15.60 -8.21
CA PRO A 204 3.78 14.78 -8.55
C PRO A 204 3.80 13.48 -7.74
N ALA A 205 4.78 12.63 -8.04
CA ALA A 205 4.96 11.37 -7.35
C ALA A 205 5.19 11.55 -5.83
N LEU A 206 4.21 11.21 -5.01
CA LEU A 206 4.28 11.09 -3.56
C LEU A 206 5.01 9.78 -3.20
N ARG A 207 6.20 9.91 -2.62
CA ARG A 207 7.07 8.76 -2.27
C ARG A 207 7.06 8.47 -0.78
N ARG A 208 7.12 9.53 0.03
CA ARG A 208 7.18 9.45 1.49
C ARG A 208 5.82 9.05 2.06
N GLU A 209 5.81 8.20 3.08
CA GLU A 209 4.59 7.74 3.75
C GLU A 209 3.79 8.92 4.32
N GLN A 210 4.46 9.92 4.89
CA GLN A 210 3.80 11.11 5.43
C GLN A 210 3.02 11.86 4.34
N ASP A 211 3.55 11.96 3.13
CA ASP A 211 2.87 12.65 2.03
C ASP A 211 1.62 11.87 1.57
N LYS A 212 1.69 10.54 1.58
CA LYS A 212 0.53 9.67 1.30
C LYS A 212 -0.54 9.82 2.37
N HIS A 213 -0.17 9.90 3.64
CA HIS A 213 -1.12 10.14 4.73
C HIS A 213 -1.83 11.49 4.57
N LYS A 214 -1.08 12.55 4.24
CA LYS A 214 -1.65 13.88 3.98
C LYS A 214 -2.59 13.91 2.77
N PHE A 215 -2.23 13.17 1.71
CA PHE A 215 -3.11 12.96 0.56
C PHE A 215 -4.41 12.28 0.99
N ILE A 216 -4.34 11.15 1.70
CA ILE A 216 -5.52 10.41 2.18
C ILE A 216 -6.39 11.29 3.09
N ALA A 217 -5.79 12.05 4.01
CA ALA A 217 -6.48 12.98 4.90
C ALA A 217 -7.17 14.14 4.15
N THR A 218 -6.84 14.37 2.88
CA THR A 218 -7.47 15.38 2.03
C THR A 218 -8.70 14.85 1.29
N CYS A 219 -8.83 13.53 1.17
CA CYS A 219 -9.85 12.89 0.36
C CYS A 219 -11.16 12.70 1.12
N ASP A 220 -12.28 12.98 0.45
CA ASP A 220 -13.62 12.58 0.93
C ASP A 220 -14.03 11.23 0.32
N ALA A 221 -13.60 10.97 -0.93
CA ALA A 221 -13.82 9.72 -1.64
C ALA A 221 -12.59 9.31 -2.47
N MET A 222 -12.40 8.02 -2.68
CA MET A 222 -11.34 7.47 -3.55
C MET A 222 -11.95 6.88 -4.81
N LEU A 223 -11.41 7.28 -5.95
CA LEU A 223 -11.70 6.75 -7.28
C LEU A 223 -10.67 5.69 -7.64
N HIS A 224 -11.17 4.52 -8.01
CA HIS A 224 -10.38 3.44 -8.59
C HIS A 224 -10.92 3.14 -9.98
N ALA A 225 -10.12 3.41 -11.02
CA ALA A 225 -10.50 3.19 -12.41
C ALA A 225 -9.38 2.49 -13.16
N ARG A 226 -8.96 1.35 -12.61
CA ARG A 226 -8.01 0.45 -13.24
C ARG A 226 -8.78 -0.62 -14.01
N GLY A 227 -8.56 -0.70 -15.31
CA GLY A 227 -8.94 -1.87 -16.10
C GLY A 227 -8.00 -3.03 -15.78
N GLU A 228 -8.59 -4.20 -15.55
CA GLU A 228 -7.89 -5.48 -15.37
C GLU A 228 -7.86 -6.28 -16.67
#